data_AF-A0A7W2M563-F1
#
_entry.id   AF-A0A7W2M563-F1
#
_cell.length_a   1.000
_cell.length_b   1.000
_cell.length_c   1.000
_cell.angle_alpha   90.00
_cell.angle_beta   90.00
_cell.angle_gamma   90.00
#
_symmetry.space_group_name_H-M   'P 1'
#
loop_
_entity.id
_entity.type
_entity.pdbx_description
1 polymer ?
#
loop_
_entity_poly.entity_id
_entity_poly.type
_entity_poly.pdbx_seq_one_letter_code
_entity_poly.pdbx_strand_id
1 'polypeptide(L)'
;MKLSVIILNYNVRYFLELCIKSVQAAITDLDAEIIVVDNHSSDDSCQMVKQLFPEVILIENKENFGFSKGNNIGVVQAKGDYLCILNPDTMVAEDTFTKVMAYAADRPNMGVLGCQLIDGCGTFLPESKRNIPTPKVAVKKMLGFSDAYYANHLGAAEIGQTDILVGAFMVLKKTVFNEVGGFDEDYFMYGEDIDLSYKILKSGYDNIYYGKAVVLHYKGESTLKDKTYAKRFYGAMHIFYKKHFKSSLLFDAVVWLGILFSKFLSKVPKEIHQKATNYVLMTENSAFNLELPFKTTKVHATTNIAPHTQIVFDGNTIDNKLIIEYMNRSEKDKKLTFRILPKNARFIVGSDSSEHRGEVIKL
;
A
#
# COMPACT_ATOMS: atom_id res chain seq x y z
N MET A 1 -22.46 -4.10 -10.48
CA MET A 1 -21.11 -3.71 -10.06
C MET A 1 -20.70 -4.62 -8.92
N LYS A 2 -19.68 -5.46 -9.09
CA LYS A 2 -19.21 -6.40 -8.07
C LYS A 2 -18.14 -5.78 -7.17
N LEU A 3 -17.24 -4.98 -7.71
CA LEU A 3 -16.12 -4.36 -6.99
C LEU A 3 -16.00 -2.86 -7.32
N SER A 4 -15.83 -2.01 -6.31
CA SER A 4 -15.33 -0.65 -6.50
C SER A 4 -13.94 -0.55 -5.89
N VAL A 5 -12.95 -0.13 -6.67
CA VAL A 5 -11.59 0.14 -6.20
C VAL A 5 -11.47 1.64 -5.90
N ILE A 6 -11.24 1.99 -4.63
CA ILE A 6 -11.15 3.36 -4.14
C ILE A 6 -9.67 3.68 -3.90
N ILE A 7 -9.16 4.67 -4.64
CA ILE A 7 -7.77 5.11 -4.60
C ILE A 7 -7.74 6.56 -4.12
N LEU A 8 -7.23 6.78 -2.91
CA LEU A 8 -7.05 8.13 -2.38
C LEU A 8 -5.66 8.67 -2.76
N ASN A 9 -5.61 9.69 -3.62
CA ASN A 9 -4.38 10.28 -4.13
C ASN A 9 -3.98 11.56 -3.40
N TYR A 10 -2.67 11.74 -3.19
CA TYR A 10 -2.06 13.02 -2.79
C TYR A 10 -0.60 13.12 -3.28
N ASN A 11 -0.36 13.97 -4.28
CA ASN A 11 0.97 14.35 -4.81
C ASN A 11 1.86 13.17 -5.26
N VAL A 12 1.30 12.16 -5.93
CA VAL A 12 2.03 10.97 -6.39
C VAL A 12 1.70 10.55 -7.83
N ARG A 13 1.58 11.53 -8.74
CA ARG A 13 1.15 11.32 -10.14
C ARG A 13 1.72 10.08 -10.86
N TYR A 14 3.02 9.81 -10.79
CA TYR A 14 3.65 8.70 -11.52
C TYR A 14 3.27 7.33 -10.94
N PHE A 15 3.23 7.24 -9.62
CA PHE A 15 2.80 6.05 -8.92
C PHE A 15 1.29 5.81 -9.09
N LEU A 16 0.48 6.87 -9.05
CA LEU A 16 -0.94 6.80 -9.34
C LEU A 16 -1.21 6.24 -10.75
N GLU A 17 -0.48 6.70 -11.77
CA GLU A 17 -0.63 6.18 -13.13
C GLU A 17 -0.30 4.68 -13.21
N LEU A 18 0.78 4.24 -12.54
CA LEU A 18 1.11 2.82 -12.45
C LEU A 18 0.02 2.02 -11.72
N CYS A 19 -0.49 2.54 -10.60
CA CYS A 19 -1.55 1.92 -9.82
C CYS A 19 -2.82 1.73 -10.65
N ILE A 20 -3.32 2.79 -11.29
CA ILE A 20 -4.53 2.72 -12.13
C ILE A 20 -4.34 1.71 -13.28
N LYS A 21 -3.20 1.74 -13.98
CA LYS A 21 -2.90 0.78 -15.06
C LYS A 21 -2.89 -0.67 -14.56
N SER A 22 -2.34 -0.92 -13.38
CA SER A 22 -2.32 -2.26 -12.79
C SER A 22 -3.71 -2.73 -12.39
N VAL A 23 -4.55 -1.82 -11.85
CA VAL A 23 -5.94 -2.11 -11.50
C VAL A 23 -6.75 -2.42 -12.75
N GLN A 24 -6.63 -1.62 -13.81
CA GLN A 24 -7.30 -1.87 -15.10
C GLN A 24 -6.98 -3.25 -15.65
N ALA A 25 -5.70 -3.64 -15.64
CA ALA A 25 -5.29 -4.98 -16.07
C ALA A 25 -5.94 -6.07 -15.20
N ALA A 26 -5.98 -5.87 -13.88
CA ALA A 26 -6.51 -6.82 -12.91
C ALA A 26 -8.05 -6.92 -12.84
N ILE A 27 -8.78 -5.99 -13.45
CA ILE A 27 -10.26 -6.01 -13.49
C ILE A 27 -10.84 -6.32 -14.86
N THR A 28 -10.01 -6.69 -15.86
CA THR A 28 -10.45 -6.95 -17.25
C THR A 28 -11.66 -7.87 -17.34
N ASP A 29 -11.70 -8.92 -16.51
CA ASP A 29 -12.79 -9.93 -16.49
C ASP A 29 -13.73 -9.76 -15.29
N LEU A 30 -13.79 -8.58 -14.67
CA LEU A 30 -14.57 -8.29 -13.48
C LEU A 30 -15.49 -7.09 -13.71
N ASP A 31 -16.76 -7.21 -13.31
CA ASP A 31 -17.69 -6.08 -13.21
C ASP A 31 -17.22 -5.16 -12.08
N ALA A 32 -16.36 -4.20 -12.42
CA ALA A 32 -15.69 -3.33 -11.47
C ALA A 32 -15.57 -1.89 -11.97
N GLU A 33 -15.40 -0.96 -11.03
CA GLU A 33 -15.12 0.45 -11.31
C GLU A 33 -13.93 0.94 -10.47
N ILE A 34 -13.28 2.00 -10.96
CA ILE A 34 -12.17 2.66 -10.28
C ILE A 34 -12.62 4.07 -9.91
N ILE A 35 -12.44 4.42 -8.65
CA ILE A 35 -12.75 5.73 -8.09
C ILE A 35 -11.46 6.31 -7.53
N VAL A 36 -11.00 7.41 -8.12
CA VAL A 36 -9.86 8.17 -7.61
C VAL A 36 -10.38 9.38 -6.87
N VAL A 37 -10.02 9.51 -5.60
CA VAL A 37 -10.28 10.70 -4.80
C VAL A 37 -8.97 11.47 -4.67
N ASP A 38 -8.88 12.67 -5.23
CA ASP A 38 -7.71 13.51 -5.09
C ASP A 38 -7.87 14.45 -3.90
N ASN A 39 -6.91 14.41 -2.97
CA ASN A 39 -6.88 15.24 -1.75
C ASN A 39 -6.18 16.58 -1.98
N HIS A 40 -6.57 17.30 -3.03
CA HIS A 40 -6.03 18.61 -3.38
C HIS A 40 -4.52 18.56 -3.66
N SER A 41 -4.13 17.69 -4.58
CA SER A 41 -2.75 17.59 -5.06
C SER A 41 -2.34 18.87 -5.82
N SER A 42 -1.07 19.24 -5.68
CA SER A 42 -0.46 20.36 -6.42
C SER A 42 0.36 19.90 -7.64
N ASP A 43 0.44 18.59 -7.89
CA ASP A 43 1.05 18.02 -9.09
C ASP A 43 0.03 17.84 -10.23
N ASP A 44 0.43 17.16 -11.30
CA ASP A 44 -0.40 16.90 -12.47
C ASP A 44 -1.32 15.67 -12.32
N SER A 45 -1.52 15.12 -11.10
CA SER A 45 -2.34 13.91 -10.88
C SER A 45 -3.75 14.02 -11.48
N CYS A 46 -4.50 15.07 -11.16
CA CYS A 46 -5.87 15.22 -11.65
C CYS A 46 -5.94 15.38 -13.17
N GLN A 47 -5.00 16.14 -13.74
CA GLN A 47 -4.92 16.31 -15.19
C GLN A 47 -4.58 14.99 -15.88
N MET A 48 -3.63 14.24 -15.32
CA MET A 48 -3.22 12.93 -15.80
C MET A 48 -4.40 11.95 -15.81
N VAL A 49 -5.18 11.89 -14.72
CA VAL A 49 -6.37 11.02 -14.66
C VAL A 49 -7.40 11.40 -15.72
N LYS A 50 -7.72 12.69 -15.86
CA LYS A 50 -8.68 13.17 -16.87
C LYS A 50 -8.27 12.85 -18.30
N GLN A 51 -6.97 12.91 -18.59
CA GLN A 51 -6.44 12.73 -19.95
C GLN A 51 -6.24 11.25 -20.32
N LEU A 52 -5.74 10.45 -19.39
CA LEU A 52 -5.32 9.07 -19.68
C LEU A 52 -6.38 8.03 -19.29
N PHE A 53 -7.28 8.37 -18.36
CA PHE A 53 -8.28 7.44 -17.81
C PHE A 53 -9.67 8.10 -17.71
N PRO A 54 -10.26 8.55 -18.83
CA PRO A 54 -11.56 9.24 -18.83
C PRO A 54 -12.73 8.41 -18.25
N GLU A 55 -12.59 7.09 -18.18
CA GLU A 55 -13.53 6.15 -17.58
C GLU A 55 -13.43 6.04 -16.05
N VAL A 56 -12.33 6.52 -15.45
CA VAL A 56 -12.14 6.52 -14.00
C VAL A 56 -12.97 7.66 -13.39
N ILE A 57 -13.69 7.34 -12.30
CA ILE A 57 -14.44 8.35 -11.56
C ILE A 57 -13.44 9.16 -10.73
N LEU A 58 -13.17 10.40 -11.15
CA LEU A 58 -12.30 11.33 -10.42
C LEU A 58 -13.12 12.28 -9.54
N ILE A 59 -12.81 12.31 -8.24
CA ILE A 59 -13.34 13.26 -7.27
C ILE A 59 -12.22 14.20 -6.82
N GLU A 60 -12.31 15.48 -7.17
CA GLU A 60 -11.31 16.49 -6.80
C GLU A 60 -11.75 17.24 -5.54
N ASN A 61 -11.13 16.93 -4.40
CA ASN A 61 -11.38 17.67 -3.16
C ASN A 61 -10.77 19.06 -3.22
N LYS A 62 -11.43 20.02 -2.55
CA LYS A 62 -10.96 21.41 -2.46
C LYS A 62 -9.84 21.63 -1.44
N GLU A 63 -9.60 20.63 -0.60
CA GLU A 63 -8.56 20.62 0.43
C GLU A 63 -8.16 19.17 0.74
N ASN A 64 -7.06 18.99 1.48
CA ASN A 64 -6.62 17.66 1.91
C ASN A 64 -7.38 17.22 3.17
N PHE A 65 -8.36 16.33 3.00
CA PHE A 65 -9.18 15.80 4.09
C PHE A 65 -8.53 14.66 4.88
N GLY A 66 -7.31 14.24 4.52
CA GLY A 66 -6.67 13.07 5.12
C GLY A 66 -7.24 11.74 4.61
N PHE A 67 -6.78 10.64 5.20
CA PHE A 67 -7.06 9.29 4.76
C PHE A 67 -8.52 8.88 4.99
N SER A 68 -9.02 9.03 6.22
CA SER A 68 -10.37 8.55 6.57
C SER A 68 -11.45 9.22 5.74
N LYS A 69 -11.55 10.54 5.84
CA LYS A 69 -12.59 11.30 5.15
C LYS A 69 -12.43 11.23 3.63
N GLY A 70 -11.20 11.25 3.13
CA GLY A 70 -10.93 11.07 1.70
C GLY A 70 -11.46 9.74 1.15
N ASN A 71 -11.17 8.63 1.83
CA ASN A 71 -11.70 7.32 1.43
C ASN A 71 -13.22 7.22 1.61
N ASN A 72 -13.79 7.76 2.69
CA ASN A 72 -15.24 7.79 2.89
C ASN A 72 -15.96 8.50 1.72
N ILE A 73 -15.43 9.63 1.23
CA ILE A 73 -15.97 10.34 0.06
C ILE A 73 -16.02 9.41 -1.17
N GLY A 74 -14.96 8.63 -1.40
CA GLY A 74 -14.91 7.65 -2.49
C GLY A 74 -15.92 6.52 -2.30
N VAL A 75 -16.03 5.97 -1.09
CA VAL A 75 -16.97 4.88 -0.75
C VAL A 75 -18.44 5.31 -0.92
N VAL A 76 -18.77 6.58 -0.67
CA VAL A 76 -20.12 7.11 -0.93
C VAL A 76 -20.50 6.99 -2.41
N GLN A 77 -19.54 7.17 -3.32
CA GLN A 77 -19.77 7.04 -4.78
C GLN A 77 -19.71 5.59 -5.30
N ALA A 78 -19.10 4.69 -4.54
CA ALA A 78 -18.94 3.28 -4.91
C ALA A 78 -20.28 2.57 -5.13
N LYS A 79 -20.41 1.79 -6.19
CA LYS A 79 -21.59 0.98 -6.53
C LYS A 79 -21.36 -0.52 -6.31
N GLY A 80 -20.12 -0.94 -6.09
CA GLY A 80 -19.72 -2.31 -5.87
C GLY A 80 -20.26 -2.91 -4.58
N ASP A 81 -20.65 -4.19 -4.64
CA ASP A 81 -20.98 -4.98 -3.44
C ASP A 81 -19.78 -5.11 -2.51
N TYR A 82 -18.58 -5.16 -3.09
CA TYR A 82 -17.30 -5.12 -2.40
C TYR A 82 -16.58 -3.80 -2.68
N LEU A 83 -15.85 -3.34 -1.68
CA LEU A 83 -14.94 -2.22 -1.73
C LEU A 83 -13.51 -2.76 -1.69
N CYS A 84 -12.61 -2.19 -2.49
CA CYS A 84 -11.18 -2.29 -2.27
C CYS A 84 -10.63 -0.91 -1.94
N ILE A 85 -10.14 -0.72 -0.72
CA ILE A 85 -9.35 0.46 -0.35
C ILE A 85 -7.91 0.19 -0.77
N LEU A 86 -7.37 1.04 -1.64
CA LEU A 86 -6.07 0.84 -2.27
C LEU A 86 -5.24 2.13 -2.23
N ASN A 87 -3.99 1.99 -1.79
CA ASN A 87 -3.06 3.12 -1.83
C ASN A 87 -2.63 3.47 -3.27
N PRO A 88 -2.37 4.75 -3.57
CA PRO A 88 -2.00 5.21 -4.91
C PRO A 88 -0.57 4.79 -5.32
N ASP A 89 0.26 4.39 -4.37
CA ASP A 89 1.63 3.90 -4.56
C ASP A 89 1.73 2.37 -4.52
N THR A 90 0.71 1.72 -5.08
CA THR A 90 0.64 0.27 -5.20
C THR A 90 0.62 -0.21 -6.65
N MET A 91 0.96 -1.48 -6.85
CA MET A 91 0.78 -2.19 -8.11
C MET A 91 0.23 -3.58 -7.80
N VAL A 92 -0.91 -3.92 -8.39
CA VAL A 92 -1.57 -5.22 -8.22
C VAL A 92 -1.23 -6.16 -9.39
N ALA A 93 -1.25 -7.47 -9.14
CA ALA A 93 -1.13 -8.48 -10.18
C ALA A 93 -2.46 -8.65 -10.91
N GLU A 94 -2.42 -9.13 -12.17
CA GLU A 94 -3.60 -9.34 -13.01
C GLU A 94 -4.64 -10.27 -12.35
N ASP A 95 -4.19 -11.22 -11.54
CA ASP A 95 -5.07 -12.17 -10.86
C ASP A 95 -5.42 -11.79 -9.40
N THR A 96 -4.99 -10.61 -8.93
CA THR A 96 -5.19 -10.18 -7.54
C THR A 96 -6.67 -10.14 -7.18
N PHE A 97 -7.51 -9.42 -7.94
CA PHE A 97 -8.92 -9.26 -7.61
C PHE A 97 -9.71 -10.55 -7.80
N THR A 98 -9.42 -11.34 -8.84
CA THR A 98 -10.06 -12.65 -9.04
C THR A 98 -9.80 -13.60 -7.86
N LYS A 99 -8.55 -13.67 -7.36
CA LYS A 99 -8.21 -14.51 -6.19
C LYS A 99 -8.93 -14.07 -4.92
N VAL A 100 -8.87 -12.79 -4.59
CA VAL A 100 -9.47 -12.29 -3.33
C VAL A 100 -10.99 -12.33 -3.37
N MET A 101 -11.60 -12.04 -4.52
CA MET A 101 -13.06 -12.12 -4.68
C MET A 101 -13.57 -13.56 -4.64
N ALA A 102 -12.84 -14.51 -5.24
CA ALA A 102 -13.17 -15.93 -5.11
C ALA A 102 -13.09 -16.39 -3.65
N TYR A 103 -12.03 -15.99 -2.94
CA TYR A 103 -11.88 -16.35 -1.52
C TYR A 103 -12.95 -15.71 -0.62
N ALA A 104 -13.36 -14.47 -0.93
CA ALA A 104 -14.37 -13.73 -0.19
C ALA A 104 -15.80 -14.25 -0.41
N ALA A 105 -16.09 -14.81 -1.58
CA ALA A 105 -17.42 -15.34 -1.91
C ALA A 105 -17.85 -16.49 -0.98
N ASP A 106 -16.89 -17.33 -0.57
CA ASP A 106 -17.14 -18.51 0.26
C ASP A 106 -17.21 -18.19 1.77
N ARG A 107 -17.14 -16.91 2.18
CA ARG A 107 -16.98 -16.51 3.59
C ARG A 107 -17.98 -15.42 3.98
N PRO A 108 -19.17 -15.79 4.47
CA PRO A 108 -20.18 -14.80 4.85
C PRO A 108 -19.74 -13.91 6.02
N ASN A 109 -18.97 -14.45 6.98
CA ASN A 109 -18.47 -13.74 8.17
C ASN A 109 -17.16 -12.95 7.95
N MET A 110 -16.71 -12.81 6.69
CA MET A 110 -15.50 -12.05 6.39
C MET A 110 -15.72 -10.56 6.68
N GLY A 111 -14.86 -10.02 7.54
CA GLY A 111 -14.73 -8.60 7.83
C GLY A 111 -13.92 -7.90 6.76
N VAL A 112 -12.61 -7.77 6.98
CA VAL A 112 -11.64 -7.27 5.99
C VAL A 112 -10.73 -8.40 5.53
N LEU A 113 -10.41 -8.38 4.25
CA LEU A 113 -9.37 -9.21 3.65
C LEU A 113 -8.20 -8.34 3.19
N GLY A 114 -7.01 -8.61 3.73
CA GLY A 114 -5.75 -8.01 3.31
C GLY A 114 -4.88 -9.03 2.58
N CYS A 115 -3.74 -8.58 2.05
CA CYS A 115 -2.85 -9.43 1.25
C CYS A 115 -1.38 -9.28 1.67
N GLN A 116 -0.51 -10.09 1.08
CA GLN A 116 0.93 -9.91 1.22
C GLN A 116 1.35 -8.61 0.54
N LEU A 117 2.02 -7.74 1.29
CA LEU A 117 2.63 -6.54 0.72
C LEU A 117 4.15 -6.70 0.63
N ILE A 118 4.73 -6.24 -0.46
CA ILE A 118 6.18 -6.11 -0.64
C ILE A 118 6.54 -4.67 -0.99
N ASP A 119 7.73 -4.21 -0.62
CA ASP A 119 8.23 -2.88 -0.99
C ASP A 119 8.87 -2.84 -2.40
N GLY A 120 9.37 -1.66 -2.79
CA GLY A 120 10.10 -1.45 -4.05
C GLY A 120 11.34 -2.33 -4.23
N CYS A 121 11.86 -2.94 -3.16
CA CYS A 121 12.96 -3.92 -3.15
C CYS A 121 12.44 -5.38 -3.12
N GLY A 122 11.12 -5.57 -3.22
CA GLY A 122 10.44 -6.86 -3.09
C GLY A 122 10.50 -7.46 -1.69
N THR A 123 10.85 -6.68 -0.66
CA THR A 123 10.93 -7.14 0.72
C THR A 123 9.54 -7.20 1.33
N PHE A 124 9.20 -8.29 2.02
CA PHE A 124 7.93 -8.41 2.73
C PHE A 124 7.74 -7.29 3.75
N LEU A 125 6.53 -6.73 3.80
CA LEU A 125 6.11 -5.69 4.73
C LEU A 125 5.26 -6.29 5.86
N PRO A 126 5.82 -6.54 7.06
CA PRO A 126 5.10 -7.13 8.19
C PRO A 126 3.90 -6.29 8.65
N GLU A 127 3.92 -4.98 8.41
CA GLU A 127 2.81 -4.08 8.73
C GLU A 127 1.53 -4.37 7.97
N SER A 128 1.57 -5.23 6.95
CA SER A 128 0.39 -5.76 6.27
C SER A 128 -0.59 -6.48 7.22
N LYS A 129 -0.07 -7.00 8.34
CA LYS A 129 -0.86 -7.68 9.38
C LYS A 129 -0.31 -7.41 10.79
N ARG A 130 -1.17 -6.95 11.69
CA ARG A 130 -0.80 -6.53 13.05
C ARG A 130 -1.75 -7.17 14.06
N ASN A 131 -1.26 -7.33 15.29
CA ASN A 131 -2.12 -7.60 16.44
C ASN A 131 -2.77 -6.30 16.90
N ILE A 132 -3.82 -6.39 17.72
CA ILE A 132 -4.40 -5.20 18.37
C ILE A 132 -3.29 -4.46 19.11
N PRO A 133 -3.07 -3.16 18.84
CA PRO A 133 -2.00 -2.40 19.46
C PRO A 133 -2.40 -1.98 20.88
N THR A 134 -2.70 -2.94 21.76
CA THR A 134 -3.05 -2.69 23.16
C THR A 134 -2.00 -1.80 23.84
N PRO A 135 -2.36 -1.05 24.90
CA PRO A 135 -1.42 -0.28 25.72
C PRO A 135 -0.05 -0.94 25.93
N LYS A 136 -0.05 -2.21 26.35
CA LYS A 136 1.17 -2.99 26.61
C LYS A 136 1.98 -3.27 25.33
N VAL A 137 1.30 -3.59 24.22
CA VAL A 137 1.94 -3.85 22.93
C VAL A 137 2.58 -2.58 22.38
N ALA A 138 1.90 -1.43 22.47
CA ALA A 138 2.44 -0.16 21.99
C ALA A 138 3.65 0.32 22.80
N VAL A 139 3.62 0.17 24.14
CA VAL A 139 4.80 0.46 24.99
C VAL A 139 5.98 -0.43 24.60
N LYS A 140 5.77 -1.73 24.41
CA LYS A 140 6.83 -2.65 23.95
C LYS A 140 7.41 -2.22 22.60
N LYS A 141 6.55 -1.86 21.64
CA LYS A 141 6.98 -1.36 20.33
C LYS A 141 7.82 -0.08 20.45
N MET A 142 7.42 0.86 21.30
CA MET A 142 8.16 2.09 21.55
C MET A 142 9.56 1.83 22.11
N LEU A 143 9.71 0.78 22.92
CA LEU A 143 10.99 0.32 23.46
C LEU A 143 11.83 -0.52 22.47
N GLY A 144 11.38 -0.68 21.22
CA GLY A 144 12.07 -1.44 20.17
C GLY A 144 11.68 -2.92 20.07
N PHE A 145 10.78 -3.41 20.94
CA PHE A 145 10.31 -4.78 20.91
C PHE A 145 9.03 -4.90 20.06
N SER A 146 9.20 -5.13 18.76
CA SER A 146 8.10 -5.11 17.79
C SER A 146 7.40 -6.46 17.57
N ASP A 147 7.92 -7.56 18.12
CA ASP A 147 7.42 -8.92 17.86
C ASP A 147 5.95 -9.12 18.24
N ALA A 148 5.50 -8.44 19.29
CA ALA A 148 4.11 -8.51 19.75
C ALA A 148 3.16 -7.60 18.96
N TYR A 149 3.69 -6.68 18.14
CA TYR A 149 2.88 -5.76 17.34
C TYR A 149 2.48 -6.35 15.99
N TYR A 150 3.40 -7.05 15.33
CA TYR A 150 3.10 -7.73 14.07
C TYR A 150 2.50 -9.11 14.33
N ALA A 151 1.62 -9.54 13.43
CA ALA A 151 0.97 -10.85 13.50
C ALA A 151 1.92 -11.96 13.00
N ASN A 152 3.04 -12.15 13.71
CA ASN A 152 4.14 -13.05 13.31
C ASN A 152 3.78 -14.54 13.37
N HIS A 153 2.62 -14.90 13.93
CA HIS A 153 2.09 -16.27 13.88
C HIS A 153 1.68 -16.72 12.48
N LEU A 154 1.54 -15.78 11.53
CA LEU A 154 1.30 -16.06 10.12
C LEU A 154 2.56 -15.78 9.30
N GLY A 155 2.97 -16.72 8.47
CA GLY A 155 4.00 -16.51 7.45
C GLY A 155 3.56 -15.55 6.35
N ALA A 156 4.52 -15.04 5.57
CA ALA A 156 4.24 -14.07 4.49
C ALA A 156 3.26 -14.63 3.43
N ALA A 157 3.41 -15.91 3.06
CA ALA A 157 2.59 -16.55 2.04
C ALA A 157 1.42 -17.39 2.62
N GLU A 158 1.14 -17.27 3.92
CA GLU A 158 0.08 -18.01 4.60
C GLU A 158 -1.27 -17.29 4.52
N ILE A 159 -2.34 -18.03 4.80
CA ILE A 159 -3.69 -17.49 4.93
C ILE A 159 -4.14 -17.73 6.36
N GLY A 160 -4.69 -16.72 7.02
CA GLY A 160 -5.21 -16.89 8.37
C GLY A 160 -5.85 -15.65 8.94
N GLN A 161 -6.51 -15.82 10.09
CA GLN A 161 -7.10 -14.70 10.83
C GLN A 161 -6.01 -13.85 11.49
N THR A 162 -6.23 -12.54 11.46
CA THR A 162 -5.38 -11.55 12.12
C THR A 162 -6.24 -10.41 12.63
N ASP A 163 -5.74 -9.65 13.59
CA ASP A 163 -6.58 -8.63 14.20
C ASP A 163 -6.74 -7.40 13.30
N ILE A 164 -5.62 -6.90 12.79
CA ILE A 164 -5.56 -5.61 12.11
C ILE A 164 -4.87 -5.76 10.77
N LEU A 165 -5.49 -5.21 9.74
CA LEU A 165 -4.97 -5.14 8.37
C LEU A 165 -4.70 -3.69 8.01
N VAL A 166 -3.68 -3.45 7.17
CA VAL A 166 -3.27 -2.10 6.78
C VAL A 166 -4.16 -1.53 5.68
N GLY A 167 -4.43 -0.22 5.74
CA GLY A 167 -5.21 0.51 4.74
C GLY A 167 -4.58 0.62 3.36
N ALA A 168 -3.40 0.04 3.12
CA ALA A 168 -2.77 0.04 1.80
C ALA A 168 -3.46 -0.92 0.80
N PHE A 169 -4.10 -1.98 1.31
CA PHE A 169 -4.94 -2.90 0.55
C PHE A 169 -5.95 -3.54 1.52
N MET A 170 -7.24 -3.22 1.36
CA MET A 170 -8.33 -3.83 2.13
C MET A 170 -9.50 -4.15 1.22
N VAL A 171 -9.90 -5.42 1.14
CA VAL A 171 -11.14 -5.84 0.47
C VAL A 171 -12.18 -6.20 1.50
N LEU A 172 -13.37 -5.61 1.41
CA LEU A 172 -14.48 -5.89 2.33
C LEU A 172 -15.83 -5.62 1.67
N LYS A 173 -16.89 -6.22 2.21
CA LYS A 173 -18.26 -5.93 1.76
C LYS A 173 -18.63 -4.49 2.11
N LYS A 174 -19.29 -3.80 1.17
CA LYS A 174 -19.81 -2.44 1.42
C LYS A 174 -20.78 -2.40 2.59
N THR A 175 -21.57 -3.46 2.78
CA THR A 175 -22.49 -3.59 3.92
C THR A 175 -21.76 -3.63 5.26
N VAL A 176 -20.65 -4.38 5.37
CA VAL A 176 -19.82 -4.45 6.57
C VAL A 176 -19.17 -3.10 6.86
N PHE A 177 -18.63 -2.44 5.83
CA PHE A 177 -18.06 -1.10 5.96
C PHE A 177 -19.09 -0.11 6.53
N ASN A 178 -20.32 -0.11 5.99
CA ASN A 178 -21.39 0.77 6.45
C ASN A 178 -21.88 0.43 7.86
N GLU A 179 -21.99 -0.85 8.19
CA GLU A 179 -22.46 -1.33 9.51
C GLU A 179 -21.57 -0.81 10.65
N VAL A 180 -20.25 -0.82 10.45
CA VAL A 180 -19.29 -0.33 11.44
C VAL A 180 -19.03 1.18 11.37
N GLY A 181 -19.77 1.89 10.52
CA GLY A 181 -19.65 3.34 10.34
C GLY A 181 -18.40 3.79 9.57
N GLY A 182 -17.82 2.94 8.72
CA GLY A 182 -16.72 3.28 7.82
C GLY A 182 -15.42 3.69 8.51
N PHE A 183 -14.56 4.43 7.80
CA PHE A 183 -13.39 5.03 8.42
C PHE A 183 -13.82 6.17 9.35
N ASP A 184 -13.23 6.21 10.54
CA ASP A 184 -13.52 7.23 11.52
C ASP A 184 -12.77 8.54 11.18
N GLU A 185 -13.52 9.62 10.98
CA GLU A 185 -12.99 10.90 10.49
C GLU A 185 -12.23 11.71 11.54
N ASP A 186 -12.23 11.29 12.82
CA ASP A 186 -11.32 11.87 13.82
C ASP A 186 -9.85 11.52 13.49
N TYR A 187 -9.61 10.46 12.72
CA TYR A 187 -8.29 10.11 12.24
C TYR A 187 -8.02 10.82 10.91
N PHE A 188 -7.01 11.71 10.91
CA PHE A 188 -6.49 12.24 9.67
C PHE A 188 -5.64 11.19 8.91
N MET A 189 -4.82 10.39 9.61
CA MET A 189 -3.95 9.34 9.04
C MET A 189 -3.29 8.49 10.14
N TYR A 190 -2.88 7.25 9.81
CA TYR A 190 -2.11 6.28 10.60
C TYR A 190 -2.80 5.59 11.79
N GLY A 191 -4.12 5.67 11.89
CA GLY A 191 -4.89 4.92 12.90
C GLY A 191 -6.26 4.45 12.43
N GLU A 192 -6.70 4.94 11.28
CA GLU A 192 -7.96 4.60 10.63
C GLU A 192 -8.06 3.13 10.23
N ASP A 193 -6.95 2.53 9.78
CA ASP A 193 -6.88 1.11 9.42
C ASP A 193 -7.03 0.21 10.66
N ILE A 194 -6.36 0.60 11.76
CA ILE A 194 -6.44 -0.03 13.08
C ILE A 194 -7.87 0.11 13.64
N ASP A 195 -8.44 1.31 13.59
CA ASP A 195 -9.78 1.57 14.10
C ASP A 195 -10.84 0.78 13.33
N LEU A 196 -10.83 0.84 12.00
CA LEU A 196 -11.76 0.10 11.14
C LEU A 196 -11.67 -1.42 11.39
N SER A 197 -10.45 -1.98 11.35
CA SER A 197 -10.23 -3.41 11.58
C SER A 197 -10.77 -3.83 12.96
N TYR A 198 -10.52 -3.01 13.98
CA TYR A 198 -10.94 -3.32 15.35
C TYR A 198 -12.45 -3.20 15.55
N LYS A 199 -13.11 -2.21 14.92
CA LYS A 199 -14.58 -2.11 14.92
C LYS A 199 -15.22 -3.33 14.26
N ILE A 200 -14.64 -3.80 13.15
CA ILE A 200 -15.10 -4.99 12.43
C ILE A 200 -15.00 -6.25 13.30
N LEU A 201 -13.88 -6.46 14.00
CA LEU A 201 -13.76 -7.55 14.98
C LEU A 201 -14.80 -7.45 16.09
N LYS A 202 -15.02 -6.24 16.62
CA LYS A 202 -16.01 -6.01 17.70
C LYS A 202 -17.45 -6.30 17.26
N SER A 203 -17.75 -6.16 15.97
CA SER A 203 -19.04 -6.54 15.38
C SER A 203 -19.17 -8.04 15.09
N GLY A 204 -18.16 -8.86 15.41
CA GLY A 204 -18.20 -10.32 15.29
C GLY A 204 -17.70 -10.89 13.95
N TYR A 205 -17.17 -10.03 13.07
CA TYR A 205 -16.59 -10.43 11.80
C TYR A 205 -15.12 -10.82 11.93
N ASP A 206 -14.64 -11.62 10.98
CA ASP A 206 -13.26 -12.10 10.94
C ASP A 206 -12.40 -11.28 9.97
N ASN A 207 -11.31 -10.69 10.46
CA ASN A 207 -10.29 -10.11 9.60
C ASN A 207 -9.32 -11.19 9.14
N ILE A 208 -9.06 -11.24 7.83
CA ILE A 208 -8.32 -12.33 7.18
C ILE A 208 -7.13 -11.76 6.41
N TYR A 209 -5.95 -12.28 6.72
CA TYR A 209 -4.78 -12.11 5.88
C TYR A 209 -4.75 -13.19 4.80
N TYR A 210 -4.68 -12.80 3.53
CA TYR A 210 -4.61 -13.69 2.38
C TYR A 210 -3.25 -13.57 1.68
N GLY A 211 -2.23 -14.27 2.20
CA GLY A 211 -0.86 -14.22 1.66
C GLY A 211 -0.64 -14.89 0.31
N LYS A 212 -1.69 -15.34 -0.39
CA LYS A 212 -1.58 -15.88 -1.77
C LYS A 212 -1.78 -14.81 -2.86
N ALA A 213 -2.25 -13.63 -2.47
CA ALA A 213 -2.19 -12.43 -3.30
C ALA A 213 -1.02 -11.57 -2.82
N VAL A 214 -0.19 -11.12 -3.76
CA VAL A 214 0.97 -10.26 -3.48
C VAL A 214 0.75 -8.94 -4.21
N VAL A 215 0.91 -7.84 -3.48
CA VAL A 215 0.79 -6.48 -4.00
C VAL A 215 2.08 -5.73 -3.68
N LEU A 216 2.62 -5.05 -4.69
CA LEU A 216 3.73 -4.12 -4.50
C LEU A 216 3.18 -2.84 -3.89
N HIS A 217 3.81 -2.34 -2.83
CA HIS A 217 3.49 -1.09 -2.16
C HIS A 217 4.80 -0.35 -1.88
N TYR A 218 5.08 0.71 -2.64
CA TYR A 218 6.35 1.43 -2.56
C TYR A 218 6.57 2.06 -1.18
N LYS A 219 5.49 2.61 -0.58
CA LYS A 219 5.42 3.20 0.75
C LYS A 219 6.32 4.43 0.92
N GLY A 220 5.73 5.50 1.44
CA GLY A 220 6.46 6.74 1.75
C GLY A 220 6.45 7.77 0.62
N GLU A 221 5.71 7.52 -0.46
CA GLU A 221 5.65 8.43 -1.61
C GLU A 221 4.89 9.72 -1.27
N SER A 222 3.72 9.59 -0.63
CA SER A 222 2.89 10.74 -0.21
C SER A 222 3.31 11.37 1.12
N THR A 223 4.10 10.69 1.97
CA THR A 223 4.53 11.25 3.27
C THR A 223 5.90 10.74 3.71
N LEU A 224 6.78 11.68 4.06
CA LEU A 224 8.08 11.40 4.65
C LEU A 224 7.94 10.97 6.12
N LYS A 225 8.79 10.06 6.59
CA LYS A 225 8.87 9.67 8.01
C LYS A 225 9.58 10.74 8.85
N ASP A 226 8.94 11.89 8.99
CA ASP A 226 9.44 13.06 9.73
C ASP A 226 8.79 13.22 11.11
N LYS A 227 9.04 14.36 11.77
CA LYS A 227 8.40 14.71 13.05
C LYS A 227 6.87 14.85 12.92
N THR A 228 6.37 15.21 11.74
CA THR A 228 4.94 15.32 11.43
C THR A 228 4.30 13.94 11.40
N TYR A 229 4.96 12.96 10.78
CA TYR A 229 4.59 11.54 10.81
C TYR A 229 4.47 11.04 12.24
N ALA A 230 5.51 11.22 13.05
CA ALA A 230 5.51 10.78 14.45
C ALA A 230 4.33 11.40 15.22
N LYS A 231 4.16 12.74 15.15
CA LYS A 231 3.05 13.44 15.82
C LYS A 231 1.68 12.88 15.40
N ARG A 232 1.47 12.64 14.10
CA ARG A 232 0.22 12.08 13.57
C ARG A 232 -0.01 10.65 14.07
N PHE A 233 0.99 9.79 13.98
CA PHE A 233 0.91 8.40 14.43
C PHE A 233 0.55 8.30 15.92
N TYR A 234 1.26 9.02 16.79
CA TYR A 234 0.94 8.96 18.22
C TYR A 234 -0.37 9.66 18.58
N GLY A 235 -0.74 10.73 17.87
CA GLY A 235 -2.05 11.35 18.00
C GLY A 235 -3.17 10.38 17.65
N ALA A 236 -3.02 9.63 16.56
CA ALA A 236 -3.93 8.57 16.16
C ALA A 236 -4.03 7.47 17.24
N MET A 237 -2.91 7.02 17.81
CA MET A 237 -2.95 6.03 18.89
C MET A 237 -3.67 6.55 20.14
N HIS A 238 -3.49 7.84 20.50
CA HIS A 238 -4.24 8.44 21.59
C HIS A 238 -5.76 8.44 21.34
N ILE A 239 -6.21 8.77 20.11
CA ILE A 239 -7.62 8.68 19.70
C ILE A 239 -8.12 7.24 19.85
N PHE A 240 -7.37 6.27 19.31
CA PHE A 240 -7.72 4.85 19.38
C PHE A 240 -7.89 4.37 20.83
N TYR A 241 -6.96 4.72 21.72
CA TYR A 241 -7.09 4.32 23.12
C TYR A 241 -8.25 4.96 23.85
N LYS A 242 -8.47 6.26 23.63
CA LYS A 242 -9.60 6.97 24.23
C LYS A 242 -10.95 6.37 23.81
N LYS A 243 -11.06 5.89 22.55
CA LYS A 243 -12.29 5.30 22.02
C LYS A 243 -12.51 3.86 22.46
N HIS A 244 -11.44 3.07 22.54
CA HIS A 244 -11.56 1.61 22.60
C HIS A 244 -11.15 0.98 23.93
N PHE A 245 -10.41 1.71 24.77
CA PHE A 245 -9.90 1.23 26.05
C PHE A 245 -10.32 2.16 27.18
N LYS A 246 -10.45 1.63 28.39
CA LYS A 246 -10.62 2.47 29.59
C LYS A 246 -9.32 3.21 29.83
N SER A 247 -9.23 4.47 29.42
CA SER A 247 -8.04 5.29 29.70
C SER A 247 -7.97 5.56 31.21
N SER A 248 -6.77 5.46 31.77
CA SER A 248 -6.47 5.95 33.11
C SER A 248 -5.54 7.13 32.98
N LEU A 249 -5.55 8.05 33.95
CA LEU A 249 -4.65 9.21 33.97
C LEU A 249 -3.17 8.79 33.82
N LEU A 250 -2.79 7.66 34.41
CA LEU A 250 -1.45 7.09 34.28
C LEU A 250 -1.15 6.62 32.86
N PHE A 251 -2.12 5.97 32.20
CA PHE A 251 -1.98 5.52 30.82
C PHE A 251 -1.86 6.71 29.86
N ASP A 252 -2.71 7.72 30.03
CA ASP A 252 -2.66 8.95 29.23
C ASP A 252 -1.33 9.68 29.42
N ALA A 253 -0.79 9.70 30.65
CA ALA A 253 0.53 10.24 30.93
C ALA A 253 1.66 9.44 30.24
N VAL A 254 1.61 8.11 30.22
CA VAL A 254 2.60 7.26 29.52
C VAL A 254 2.56 7.49 28.01
N VAL A 255 1.37 7.58 27.41
CA VAL A 255 1.22 7.89 25.97
C VAL A 255 1.74 9.29 25.68
N TRP A 256 1.43 10.28 26.53
CA TRP A 256 1.93 11.65 26.39
C TRP A 256 3.44 11.74 26.51
N LEU A 257 4.03 11.05 27.49
CA LEU A 257 5.48 10.93 27.60
C LEU A 257 6.04 10.23 26.35
N GLY A 258 5.38 9.20 25.85
CA GLY A 258 5.73 8.55 24.59
C GLY A 258 5.78 9.51 23.40
N ILE A 259 4.76 10.35 23.25
CA ILE A 259 4.71 11.43 22.25
C ILE A 259 5.89 12.39 22.43
N LEU A 260 6.16 12.83 23.65
CA LEU A 260 7.25 13.77 23.94
C LEU A 260 8.62 13.15 23.63
N PHE A 261 8.88 11.93 24.10
CA PHE A 261 10.13 11.20 23.85
C PHE A 261 10.32 10.84 22.39
N SER A 262 9.25 10.54 21.66
CA SER A 262 9.34 10.24 20.23
C SER A 262 9.92 11.39 19.40
N LYS A 263 9.67 12.65 19.80
CA LYS A 263 10.25 13.83 19.14
C LYS A 263 11.78 13.87 19.24
N PHE A 264 12.35 13.23 20.27
CA PHE A 264 13.80 13.14 20.51
C PHE A 264 14.40 11.85 19.94
N LEU A 265 13.61 10.78 19.78
CA LEU A 265 14.04 9.50 19.21
C LEU A 265 13.89 9.41 17.69
N SER A 266 13.04 10.26 17.09
CA SER A 266 12.82 10.32 15.64
C SER A 266 14.09 10.81 14.93
N LYS A 267 14.95 9.87 14.56
CA LYS A 267 16.02 10.14 13.59
C LYS A 267 15.37 10.24 12.22
N VAL A 268 15.71 11.28 11.46
CA VAL A 268 15.43 11.29 10.02
C VAL A 268 16.11 10.04 9.46
N PRO A 269 15.37 9.14 8.77
CA PRO A 269 16.00 7.98 8.16
C PRO A 269 17.14 8.45 7.27
N LYS A 270 18.31 7.81 7.34
CA LYS A 270 19.37 8.11 6.36
C LYS A 270 18.86 7.68 4.99
N GLU A 271 19.05 8.50 3.97
CA GLU A 271 18.84 8.08 2.57
C GLU A 271 19.78 6.91 2.29
N ILE A 272 19.20 5.74 2.03
CA ILE A 272 19.93 4.55 1.62
C ILE A 272 19.64 4.37 0.14
N HIS A 273 20.54 4.89 -0.71
CA HIS A 273 20.56 4.51 -2.11
C HIS A 273 21.43 3.27 -2.26
N GLN A 274 20.84 2.16 -2.68
CA GLN A 274 21.61 1.00 -3.08
C GLN A 274 22.30 1.32 -4.40
N LYS A 275 23.62 1.51 -4.37
CA LYS A 275 24.38 1.85 -5.57
C LYS A 275 24.47 0.63 -6.49
N ALA A 276 23.72 0.66 -7.59
CA ALA A 276 23.82 -0.34 -8.63
C ALA A 276 25.16 -0.21 -9.38
N THR A 277 25.77 -1.35 -9.68
CA THR A 277 27.00 -1.45 -10.50
C THR A 277 26.71 -1.94 -11.91
N ASN A 278 25.57 -2.60 -12.11
CA ASN A 278 25.10 -3.11 -13.39
C ASN A 278 23.66 -2.65 -13.65
N TYR A 279 23.29 -2.51 -14.92
CA TYR A 279 21.93 -2.14 -15.32
C TYR A 279 21.43 -3.08 -16.40
N VAL A 280 20.20 -3.55 -16.23
CA VAL A 280 19.58 -4.53 -17.11
C VAL A 280 18.18 -4.08 -17.48
N LEU A 281 17.83 -4.19 -18.76
CA LEU A 281 16.47 -4.04 -19.25
C LEU A 281 15.88 -5.44 -19.44
N MET A 282 14.89 -5.78 -18.64
CA MET A 282 14.16 -7.04 -18.76
C MET A 282 12.95 -6.82 -19.67
N THR A 283 12.95 -7.46 -20.84
CA THR A 283 11.91 -7.32 -21.86
C THR A 283 11.77 -8.62 -22.65
N GLU A 284 10.54 -8.98 -23.02
CA GLU A 284 10.29 -10.11 -23.93
C GLU A 284 10.33 -9.70 -25.41
N ASN A 285 10.52 -8.41 -25.70
CA ASN A 285 10.71 -7.92 -27.07
C ASN A 285 12.19 -7.58 -27.33
N SER A 286 12.89 -8.50 -28.00
CA SER A 286 14.31 -8.32 -28.35
C SER A 286 14.59 -7.08 -29.20
N ALA A 287 13.62 -6.66 -30.04
CA ALA A 287 13.72 -5.47 -30.88
C ALA A 287 13.41 -4.16 -30.13
N PHE A 288 12.80 -4.21 -28.95
CA PHE A 288 12.46 -3.02 -28.17
C PHE A 288 13.72 -2.26 -27.77
N ASN A 289 13.88 -1.01 -28.24
CA ASN A 289 15.00 -0.17 -27.85
C ASN A 289 14.48 1.00 -27.03
N LEU A 290 15.03 1.14 -25.82
CA LEU A 290 14.70 2.22 -24.91
C LEU A 290 15.98 3.00 -24.63
N GLU A 291 16.00 4.27 -25.01
CA GLU A 291 17.10 5.15 -24.64
C GLU A 291 17.00 5.47 -23.15
N LEU A 292 17.85 4.83 -22.37
CA LEU A 292 17.97 5.03 -20.94
C LEU A 292 19.17 5.94 -20.65
N PRO A 293 19.15 6.72 -19.56
CA PRO A 293 20.29 7.55 -19.15
C PRO A 293 21.52 6.73 -18.74
N PHE A 294 21.41 5.40 -18.72
CA PHE A 294 22.46 4.44 -18.41
C PHE A 294 22.45 3.29 -19.41
N LYS A 295 23.64 2.71 -19.66
CA LYS A 295 23.79 1.59 -20.59
C LYS A 295 23.22 0.32 -19.97
N THR A 296 22.26 -0.31 -20.66
CA THR A 296 21.65 -1.57 -20.22
C THR A 296 22.00 -2.75 -21.13
N THR A 297 22.09 -3.94 -20.54
CA THR A 297 22.02 -5.20 -21.27
C THR A 297 20.58 -5.72 -21.26
N LYS A 298 20.08 -6.20 -22.39
CA LYS A 298 18.75 -6.83 -22.47
C LYS A 298 18.79 -8.27 -21.97
N VAL A 299 17.83 -8.66 -21.16
CA VAL A 299 17.71 -10.05 -20.67
C VAL A 299 16.25 -10.50 -20.65
N HIS A 300 16.05 -11.83 -20.64
CA HIS A 300 14.76 -12.46 -20.36
C HIS A 300 14.59 -12.75 -18.86
N ALA A 301 13.35 -12.92 -18.40
CA ALA A 301 13.01 -13.10 -16.99
C ALA A 301 13.70 -14.30 -16.29
N THR A 302 14.13 -15.31 -17.05
CA THR A 302 14.79 -16.52 -16.54
C THR A 302 16.31 -16.36 -16.33
N THR A 303 16.87 -15.20 -16.67
CA THR A 303 18.32 -14.98 -16.61
C THR A 303 18.81 -14.81 -15.18
N ASN A 304 19.90 -15.49 -14.79
CA ASN A 304 20.55 -15.26 -13.51
C ASN A 304 21.19 -13.87 -13.49
N ILE A 305 20.76 -13.01 -12.56
CA ILE A 305 21.23 -11.63 -12.44
C ILE A 305 22.35 -11.52 -11.42
N ALA A 306 23.40 -10.79 -11.77
CA ALA A 306 24.53 -10.51 -10.90
C ALA A 306 24.11 -9.65 -9.69
N PRO A 307 24.79 -9.77 -8.53
CA PRO A 307 24.56 -8.88 -7.40
C PRO A 307 24.71 -7.39 -7.76
N HIS A 308 24.06 -6.51 -7.01
CA HIS A 308 24.10 -5.06 -7.18
C HIS A 308 23.66 -4.59 -8.58
N THR A 309 22.70 -5.29 -9.18
CA THR A 309 22.12 -4.92 -10.48
C THR A 309 20.80 -4.20 -10.30
N GLN A 310 20.61 -3.11 -11.03
CA GLN A 310 19.31 -2.47 -11.21
C GLN A 310 18.59 -3.10 -12.41
N ILE A 311 17.41 -3.66 -12.16
CA ILE A 311 16.56 -4.26 -13.18
C ILE A 311 15.46 -3.26 -13.52
N VAL A 312 15.37 -2.88 -14.79
CA VAL A 312 14.24 -2.14 -15.36
C VAL A 312 13.33 -3.15 -16.04
N PHE A 313 12.13 -3.36 -15.51
CA PHE A 313 11.11 -4.18 -16.14
C PHE A 313 10.36 -3.39 -17.21
N ASP A 314 10.26 -3.96 -18.41
CA ASP A 314 9.43 -3.44 -19.49
C ASP A 314 7.98 -3.91 -19.35
N GLY A 315 7.13 -3.10 -18.72
CA GLY A 315 5.71 -3.40 -18.54
C GLY A 315 4.88 -3.37 -19.83
N ASN A 316 5.48 -3.07 -21.00
CA ASN A 316 4.82 -3.28 -22.29
C ASN A 316 4.81 -4.75 -22.72
N THR A 317 5.76 -5.54 -22.20
CA THR A 317 5.97 -6.93 -22.61
C THR A 317 5.89 -7.92 -21.45
N ILE A 318 5.99 -7.45 -20.20
CA ILE A 318 5.94 -8.27 -19.00
C ILE A 318 4.74 -7.88 -18.16
N ASP A 319 3.90 -8.86 -17.83
CA ASP A 319 2.73 -8.69 -16.96
C ASP A 319 3.14 -8.32 -15.52
N ASN A 320 2.29 -7.54 -14.83
CA ASN A 320 2.53 -7.08 -13.46
C ASN A 320 2.72 -8.26 -12.50
N LYS A 321 1.98 -9.36 -12.71
CA LYS A 321 2.12 -10.61 -11.96
C LYS A 321 3.54 -11.15 -12.02
N LEU A 322 4.14 -11.25 -13.21
CA LEU A 322 5.49 -11.78 -13.36
C LEU A 322 6.52 -10.86 -12.71
N ILE A 323 6.34 -9.54 -12.84
CA ILE A 323 7.18 -8.54 -12.17
C ILE A 323 7.13 -8.72 -10.64
N ILE A 324 5.92 -8.76 -10.07
CA ILE A 324 5.71 -8.93 -8.62
C ILE A 324 6.26 -10.26 -8.12
N GLU A 325 6.02 -11.35 -8.86
CA GLU A 325 6.56 -12.68 -8.52
C GLU A 325 8.09 -12.69 -8.53
N TYR A 326 8.72 -12.05 -9.52
CA TYR A 326 10.17 -11.93 -9.58
C TYR A 326 10.72 -11.14 -8.40
N MET A 327 10.15 -9.96 -8.11
CA MET A 327 10.57 -9.11 -6.99
C MET A 327 10.40 -9.82 -5.64
N ASN A 328 9.28 -10.54 -5.44
CA ASN A 328 9.00 -11.27 -4.21
C ASN A 328 9.97 -12.46 -4.00
N ARG A 329 10.39 -13.13 -5.07
CA ARG A 329 11.28 -14.30 -5.02
C ARG A 329 12.77 -13.96 -5.14
N SER A 330 13.12 -12.70 -5.38
CA SER A 330 14.51 -12.28 -5.60
C SER A 330 15.40 -12.58 -4.39
N GLU A 331 16.62 -13.07 -4.64
CA GLU A 331 17.67 -13.26 -3.64
C GLU A 331 18.06 -11.93 -2.98
N LYS A 332 17.72 -11.75 -1.70
CA LYS A 332 17.88 -10.46 -0.99
C LYS A 332 19.34 -10.11 -0.69
N ASP A 333 20.20 -11.12 -0.57
CA ASP A 333 21.64 -10.98 -0.43
C ASP A 333 22.30 -10.38 -1.69
N LYS A 334 21.68 -10.55 -2.87
CA LYS A 334 22.14 -9.93 -4.12
C LYS A 334 21.94 -8.42 -4.18
N LYS A 335 21.14 -7.81 -3.27
CA LYS A 335 20.91 -6.36 -3.22
C LYS A 335 20.50 -5.78 -4.59
N LEU A 336 19.54 -6.45 -5.21
CA LEU A 336 18.94 -6.00 -6.47
C LEU A 336 18.03 -4.80 -6.20
N THR A 337 18.03 -3.85 -7.14
CA THR A 337 17.06 -2.75 -7.16
C THR A 337 16.16 -2.86 -8.38
N PHE A 338 14.93 -2.37 -8.25
CA PHE A 338 13.92 -2.57 -9.27
C PHE A 338 13.35 -1.23 -9.73
N ARG A 339 13.11 -1.14 -11.03
CA ARG A 339 12.36 -0.07 -11.67
C ARG A 339 11.39 -0.68 -12.67
N ILE A 340 10.28 -0.01 -12.89
CA ILE A 340 9.22 -0.46 -13.80
C ILE A 340 8.98 0.65 -14.81
N LEU A 341 9.03 0.31 -16.10
CA LEU A 341 8.44 1.09 -17.17
C LEU A 341 6.97 0.68 -17.29
N PRO A 342 5.99 1.49 -16.85
CA PRO A 342 4.60 1.12 -16.95
C PRO A 342 4.17 1.00 -18.41
N LYS A 343 3.20 0.12 -18.69
CA LYS A 343 2.64 -0.08 -20.03
C LYS A 343 2.22 1.25 -20.66
N ASN A 344 2.67 1.52 -21.88
CA ASN A 344 2.39 2.76 -22.63
C ASN A 344 2.72 4.06 -21.89
N ALA A 345 3.69 4.05 -20.97
CA ALA A 345 4.16 5.24 -20.26
C ALA A 345 5.47 5.78 -20.85
N ARG A 346 5.77 7.05 -20.55
CA ARG A 346 7.05 7.72 -20.90
C ARG A 346 7.86 8.06 -19.66
N PHE A 347 7.82 7.18 -18.67
CA PHE A 347 8.63 7.30 -17.47
C PHE A 347 8.90 5.92 -16.88
N ILE A 348 9.91 5.86 -16.04
CA ILE A 348 10.28 4.70 -15.25
C ILE A 348 10.16 5.09 -13.78
N VAL A 349 9.66 4.17 -12.96
CA VAL A 349 9.42 4.41 -11.54
C VAL A 349 9.94 3.25 -10.69
N GLY A 350 10.45 3.54 -9.50
CA GLY A 350 10.68 2.53 -8.47
C GLY A 350 11.25 3.13 -7.19
N SER A 351 11.53 2.30 -6.19
CA SER A 351 12.12 2.77 -4.93
C SER A 351 13.09 1.75 -4.35
N ASP A 352 14.15 2.25 -3.71
CA ASP A 352 15.16 1.43 -3.03
C ASP A 352 14.91 1.34 -1.52
N SER A 353 13.82 1.94 -1.02
CA SER A 353 13.46 2.01 0.39
C SER A 353 11.96 2.24 0.60
N SER A 354 11.40 1.64 1.66
CA SER A 354 10.03 1.95 2.12
C SER A 354 9.94 3.13 3.08
N GLU A 355 11.01 3.92 3.19
CA GLU A 355 11.09 5.08 4.10
C GLU A 355 11.28 6.41 3.37
N HIS A 356 11.64 6.36 2.09
CA HIS A 356 11.97 7.50 1.24
C HIS A 356 11.13 7.46 -0.03
N ARG A 357 10.97 8.62 -0.65
CA ARG A 357 10.35 8.69 -1.97
C ARG A 357 11.19 7.94 -3.00
N GLY A 358 10.50 7.27 -3.89
CA GLY A 358 11.10 6.60 -5.02
C GLY A 358 11.63 7.57 -6.07
N GLU A 359 12.22 6.97 -7.08
CA GLU A 359 12.81 7.63 -8.23
C GLU A 359 11.84 7.59 -9.41
N VAL A 360 11.76 8.70 -10.14
CA VAL A 360 11.06 8.81 -11.42
C VAL A 360 12.03 9.30 -12.48
N ILE A 361 12.21 8.52 -13.55
CA ILE A 361 13.04 8.87 -14.70
C ILE A 361 12.10 9.11 -15.89
N LYS A 362 12.05 10.35 -16.40
CA LYS A 362 11.26 10.69 -17.60
C LYS A 362 12.05 10.30 -18.85
N LEU A 363 11.34 9.79 -19.86
CA LEU A 363 11.89 9.29 -21.13
C LEU A 363 11.57 10.23 -22.30
#